data_AF-A0A514LDM7-F1
#
_entry.id   AF-A0A514LDM7-F1
#
_cell.length_a   1.000
_cell.length_b   1.000
_cell.length_c   1.000
_cell.angle_alpha   90.00
_cell.angle_beta   90.00
_cell.angle_gamma   90.00
#
_symmetry.space_group_name_H-M   'P 1'
#
loop_
_entity.id
_entity.type
_entity.pdbx_description
1 polymer ?
#
loop_
_entity_poly.entity_id
_entity_poly.type
_entity_poly.pdbx_seq_one_letter_code
_entity_poly.pdbx_strand_id
1 'polypeptide(L)' 'MDYIVFILGAAFFGAGFFLLLLFLYWKKQLVLPFVFMILGVIFCFIGLVIADPLTHEAFYPSLNGRPGQ' A
#
# COMPACT_ATOMS: atom_id res chain seq x y z
N MET A 1 -9.10 -9.68 5.46
CA MET A 1 -8.54 -8.78 6.50
C MET A 1 -7.31 -8.04 5.96
N ASP A 2 -7.16 -8.05 4.62
CA ASP A 2 -5.89 -7.85 3.91
C ASP A 2 -5.87 -6.51 3.17
N TYR A 3 -7.05 -6.01 2.79
CA TYR A 3 -7.20 -4.74 2.04
C TYR A 3 -7.09 -3.48 2.92
N ILE A 4 -7.10 -3.61 4.24
CA ILE A 4 -7.04 -2.45 5.15
C ILE A 4 -5.72 -1.70 4.98
N VAL A 5 -4.60 -2.41 4.83
CA VAL A 5 -3.28 -1.80 4.67
C VAL A 5 -3.19 -1.06 3.33
N PHE A 6 -3.75 -1.65 2.27
CA PHE A 6 -3.84 -1.02 0.96
C PHE A 6 -4.72 0.25 0.98
N ILE A 7 -5.91 0.19 1.60
CA ILE A 7 -6.82 1.34 1.72
C ILE A 7 -6.18 2.46 2.55
N LEU A 8 -5.50 2.11 3.65
CA LEU A 8 -4.80 3.08 4.50
C LEU A 8 -3.65 3.75 3.73
N GLY A 9 -2.88 2.98 2.96
CA GLY A 9 -1.84 3.48 2.07
C GLY A 9 -2.38 4.42 0.98
N ALA A 10 -3.48 4.03 0.33
CA ALA A 10 -4.16 4.85 -0.69
C ALA A 10 -4.71 6.16 -0.08
N ALA A 11 -5.28 6.12 1.12
CA ALA A 11 -5.75 7.30 1.83
C ALA A 11 -4.59 8.25 2.19
N PHE A 12 -3.47 7.71 2.68
CA PHE A 12 -2.27 8.50 2.97
C PHE A 12 -1.66 9.12 1.71
N PHE A 13 -1.62 8.38 0.60
CA PHE A 13 -1.16 8.89 -0.69
C PHE A 13 -2.07 10.02 -1.20
N GLY A 14 -3.39 9.82 -1.16
CA GLY A 14 -4.37 10.84 -1.56
C GLY A 14 -4.29 12.10 -0.70
N ALA A 15 -4.16 11.95 0.63
CA ALA A 15 -3.97 13.07 1.55
C ALA A 15 -2.65 13.81 1.29
N GLY A 16 -1.54 13.10 1.07
CA GLY A 16 -0.25 13.69 0.73
C GLY A 16 -0.28 14.45 -0.59
N PHE A 17 -0.95 13.92 -1.60
CA PHE A 17 -1.16 14.58 -2.89
C PHE A 17 -2.00 15.86 -2.75
N PHE A 18 -3.10 15.80 -1.99
CA PHE A 18 -3.94 16.96 -1.74
C PHE A 18 -3.17 18.07 -0.99
N LEU A 19 -2.36 17.69 0.00
CA LEU A 19 -1.51 18.61 0.74
C LEU A 19 -0.43 19.26 -0.15
N LEU A 20 0.07 18.51 -1.13
CA LEU A 20 1.00 19.01 -2.16
C LEU A 20 0.34 20.08 -3.02
N LEU A 21 -0.91 19.86 -3.47
CA LEU A 21 -1.68 20.87 -4.21
C LEU A 21 -1.91 22.13 -3.36
N LEU A 22 -2.22 21.98 -2.07
CA LEU A 22 -2.41 23.11 -1.16
C LEU A 22 -1.13 23.92 -0.97
N PHE A 23 0.03 23.26 -0.80
CA PHE A 23 1.31 23.96 -0.68
C PHE A 23 1.78 24.59 -1.98
N LEU A 24 1.50 23.96 -3.13
CA LEU A 24 1.71 24.54 -4.45
C LEU A 24 0.89 25.81 -4.63
N TYR A 25 -0.39 25.78 -4.21
CA TYR A 25 -1.26 26.95 -4.19
C TYR A 25 -0.70 28.07 -3.31
N TRP A 26 -0.10 27.72 -2.16
CA TRP A 26 0.54 28.69 -1.26
C TRP A 26 1.99 29.07 -1.60
N LYS A 27 2.53 28.67 -2.76
CA LYS A 27 3.92 28.98 -3.20
C LYS A 27 4.99 28.67 -2.14
N LYS A 28 4.77 27.66 -1.30
CA LYS A 28 5.75 27.26 -0.27
C LYS A 28 6.64 26.12 -0.77
N GLN A 29 7.76 25.94 -0.08
CA GLN A 29 8.72 24.86 -0.33
C GLN A 29 8.01 23.50 -0.38
N LEU A 30 8.03 22.87 -1.57
CA LEU A 30 7.33 21.61 -1.86
C LEU A 30 8.08 20.36 -1.39
N VAL A 31 9.20 20.52 -0.67
CA VAL A 31 10.05 19.41 -0.22
C VAL A 31 9.29 18.51 0.76
N LEU A 32 8.58 19.10 1.74
CA LEU A 32 7.81 18.38 2.75
C LEU A 32 6.69 17.50 2.14
N PRO A 33 5.81 18.02 1.26
CA PRO A 33 4.77 17.19 0.65
C PRO A 33 5.34 16.13 -0.30
N PHE A 34 6.50 16.37 -0.94
CA PHE A 34 7.18 15.35 -1.75
C PHE A 34 7.61 14.13 -0.93
N VAL A 35 8.17 14.36 0.26
CA VAL A 35 8.57 13.28 1.18
C VAL A 35 7.36 12.49 1.64
N PHE A 36 6.26 13.17 2.00
CA PHE A 36 5.00 12.52 2.36
C PHE A 36 4.41 11.70 1.21
N MET A 37 4.49 12.20 -0.03
CA MET A 37 4.04 11.49 -1.22
C MET A 37 4.83 10.20 -1.44
N ILE A 38 6.17 10.26 -1.36
CA ILE A 38 7.03 9.09 -1.52
C ILE A 38 6.73 8.03 -0.46
N LEU A 39 6.58 8.45 0.81
CA LEU A 39 6.19 7.54 1.89
C LEU A 39 4.84 6.88 1.62
N GLY A 40 3.83 7.65 1.20
CA GLY A 40 2.51 7.12 0.84
C GLY A 40 2.57 6.09 -0.30
N VAL A 41 3.38 6.33 -1.33
CA VAL A 41 3.59 5.38 -2.43
C VAL A 41 4.20 4.08 -1.92
N ILE A 42 5.25 4.14 -1.08
CA ILE A 42 5.90 2.95 -0.51
C ILE A 42 4.91 2.13 0.30
N PHE A 43 4.12 2.77 1.16
CA PHE A 43 3.07 2.09 1.94
C PHE A 43 2.00 1.46 1.05
N CYS A 44 1.64 2.11 -0.06
CA CYS A 44 0.67 1.57 -1.01
C CYS A 44 1.20 0.29 -1.69
N PHE A 45 2.48 0.27 -2.10
CA PHE A 45 3.12 -0.93 -2.65
C PHE A 45 3.22 -2.07 -1.63
N ILE A 46 3.60 -1.77 -0.39
CA ILE A 46 3.63 -2.76 0.69
C ILE A 46 2.23 -3.33 0.93
N GLY A 47 1.22 -2.46 1.00
CA GLY A 47 -0.17 -2.87 1.14
C GLY A 47 -0.67 -3.73 -0.02
N LEU A 48 -0.23 -3.43 -1.26
CA LEU A 48 -0.55 -4.21 -2.44
C LEU A 48 0.08 -5.62 -2.38
N VAL A 49 1.36 -5.72 -2.00
CA VAL A 49 2.07 -7.00 -1.87
C VAL A 49 1.44 -7.87 -0.78
N ILE A 50 0.99 -7.28 0.34
CA ILE A 50 0.33 -8.01 1.43
C ILE A 50 -1.09 -8.41 1.04
N ALA A 51 -1.83 -7.53 0.34
CA ALA A 51 -3.18 -7.79 -0.12
C ALA A 51 -3.23 -8.79 -1.30
N ASP A 52 -2.09 -9.07 -1.92
CA ASP A 52 -2.02 -10.02 -3.02
C ASP A 52 -2.33 -11.44 -2.51
N PRO A 53 -3.37 -12.11 -3.05
CA PRO A 53 -3.80 -13.43 -2.61
C PRO A 53 -2.72 -14.51 -2.77
N LEU A 54 -1.65 -14.26 -3.53
CA LEU A 54 -0.53 -15.19 -3.68
C LEU A 54 0.19 -15.54 -2.36
N THR A 55 0.09 -14.70 -1.33
CA THR A 55 0.76 -14.97 -0.04
C THR A 55 0.03 -16.05 0.79
N HIS A 56 -1.27 -16.26 0.57
CA HIS A 56 -2.01 -17.33 1.24
C HIS A 56 -1.74 -18.73 0.67
N GLU A 57 -1.37 -18.83 -0.60
CA GLU A 57 -1.00 -20.12 -1.23
C GLU A 57 0.44 -20.56 -0.87
N ALA A 58 1.32 -19.62 -0.51
CA ALA A 58 2.73 -19.91 -0.20
C ALA A 58 2.98 -20.36 1.26
N PHE A 59 2.02 -20.13 2.17
CA PHE A 59 2.16 -20.47 3.59
C PHE A 59 1.34 -21.69 4.04
N TYR A 60 0.56 -22.30 3.15
CA TYR A 60 0.15 -23.69 3.34
C TYR A 60 1.24 -24.59 2.75
N PRO A 61 2.12 -25.21 3.54
CA PRO A 61 2.84 -26.37 3.04
C PRO A 61 1.77 -27.34 2.58
N SER A 62 1.75 -27.63 1.27
CA SER A 62 0.91 -28.66 0.68
C SER A 62 1.13 -29.95 1.46
N LEU A 63 0.25 -30.21 2.42
CA LEU A 63 0.18 -31.47 3.14
C LEU A 63 -0.41 -32.47 2.15
N ASN A 64 0.48 -33.03 1.36
CA ASN A 64 0.51 -34.41 0.90
C ASN A 64 -0.79 -35.21 1.15
N GLY A 65 -1.49 -35.60 0.07
CA GLY A 65 -2.51 -36.65 0.16
C GLY A 65 -3.58 -36.68 -0.93
N ARG A 66 -3.22 -36.79 -2.21
CA ARG A 66 -3.87 -37.82 -3.04
C ARG A 66 -2.96 -39.04 -2.96
N PRO A 67 -3.45 -40.29 -2.83
CA PRO A 67 -4.66 -40.79 -3.48
C PRO A 67 -5.53 -41.72 -2.61
N GLY A 68 -6.83 -41.80 -2.88
CA GLY A 68 -7.66 -42.84 -2.27
C GLY A 68 -9.14 -42.67 -2.54
N GLN A 69 -9.61 -43.43 -3.53
CA GLN A 69 -10.94 -44.04 -3.68
C GLN A 69 -12.18 -43.17 -3.40
#